data_AF-A0A2J6T9E1-F1
#
_entry.id   AF-A0A2J6T9E1-F1
#
_cell.length_a   1.000
_cell.length_b   1.000
_cell.length_c   1.000
_cell.angle_alpha   90.00
_cell.angle_beta   90.00
_cell.angle_gamma   90.00
#
_symmetry.space_group_name_H-M   'P 1'
#
loop_
_entity.id
_entity.type
_entity.pdbx_description
1 polymer ?
#
loop_
_entity_poly.entity_id
_entity_poly.type
_entity_poly.pdbx_seq_one_letter_code
_entity_poly.pdbx_strand_id
1 'polypeptide(L)'
;MKPNKTIGIAKKGIRLPYGALNLIPTTMFRSLFLRNATCRLVKSAPRARGRALGKHSYSSQQHNPYYFTLPPVRALGPTLWVFTAAGTIYLSCAAYEVYQDVQEFKKRPLGDVTYNNVDDVRTNKGVRQSAATTGFSPIDIFTTPWSGLNSAEKMLAIIGGLNIGVFGACRFSPSATLLFEHIPANTRNFTLFSSMFGHAGFLHLFFNMYGLSMFGPQVAGSPTFESSGSHLTAFYLSSGLMASLAYHFGTIWPNKTHRISPGLGASGAIMALLGAWAMNYPHQHIGIMFVPGSLPAEEALLVLLAFETWGTFIGFGGLLRWAHAAHLGGLLVGVGYVQFDGKNRVWQPTRKFAFNQMRRLNLI
;
A
#
# COMPACT_ATOMS: atom_id res chain seq x y z
N MET A 1 45.22 26.56 -47.95
CA MET A 1 44.69 27.05 -49.25
C MET A 1 43.26 26.55 -49.40
N LYS A 2 42.35 27.52 -49.55
CA LYS A 2 40.92 27.55 -49.97
C LYS A 2 39.92 26.40 -49.69
N PRO A 3 38.63 26.76 -49.46
CA PRO A 3 37.64 25.96 -48.72
C PRO A 3 36.36 25.65 -49.54
N ASN A 4 35.29 25.21 -48.84
CA ASN A 4 33.86 25.13 -49.20
C ASN A 4 33.30 23.76 -49.62
N LYS A 5 32.32 23.26 -48.84
CA LYS A 5 30.89 23.50 -49.11
C LYS A 5 30.01 23.08 -47.93
N THR A 6 29.40 24.09 -47.31
CA THR A 6 28.28 23.99 -46.36
C THR A 6 26.98 23.76 -47.15
N ILE A 7 26.18 22.76 -46.78
CA ILE A 7 24.80 22.62 -47.26
C ILE A 7 23.88 23.06 -46.13
N GLY A 8 23.26 24.23 -46.32
CA GLY A 8 22.19 24.73 -45.46
C GLY A 8 20.84 24.12 -45.86
N ILE A 9 20.09 23.64 -44.87
CA ILE A 9 18.68 23.29 -45.04
C ILE A 9 17.85 24.49 -44.58
N ALA A 10 17.04 24.99 -45.51
CA ALA A 10 16.25 26.21 -45.38
C ALA A 10 15.15 26.10 -44.31
N LYS A 11 15.08 27.10 -43.44
CA LYS A 11 13.91 27.41 -42.62
C LYS A 11 12.79 27.94 -43.54
N LYS A 12 11.73 27.16 -43.75
CA LYS A 12 10.45 27.70 -44.24
C LYS A 12 9.60 28.11 -43.04
N GLY A 13 9.57 29.42 -42.80
CA GLY A 13 8.61 30.04 -41.90
C GLY A 13 7.24 30.08 -42.56
N ILE A 14 6.23 29.57 -41.86
CA ILE A 14 4.82 29.86 -42.13
C ILE A 14 4.35 30.74 -40.97
N ARG A 15 4.09 32.02 -41.28
CA ARG A 15 3.32 32.93 -40.42
C ARG A 15 1.85 32.57 -40.59
N LEU A 16 1.13 32.43 -39.48
CA LEU A 16 -0.33 32.48 -39.44
C LEU A 16 -0.76 33.58 -38.46
N PRO A 17 -1.88 34.28 -38.74
CA PRO A 17 -2.12 35.64 -38.28
C PRO A 17 -2.66 35.71 -36.84
N TYR A 18 -2.29 36.79 -36.16
CA TYR A 18 -2.95 37.26 -34.95
C TYR A 18 -4.36 37.76 -35.29
N GLY A 19 -5.36 37.33 -34.52
CA GLY A 19 -6.67 37.99 -34.47
C GLY A 19 -7.87 37.10 -34.76
N ALA A 20 -8.22 36.23 -33.82
CA ALA A 20 -9.59 35.76 -33.61
C ALA A 20 -9.75 35.38 -32.14
N LEU A 21 -9.89 36.42 -31.30
CA LEU A 21 -10.50 36.30 -29.98
C LEU A 21 -11.97 35.87 -30.16
N ASN A 22 -12.46 35.12 -29.16
CA ASN A 22 -13.84 34.71 -28.93
C ASN A 22 -14.32 33.47 -29.71
N LEU A 23 -14.18 32.30 -29.08
CA LEU A 23 -15.23 31.29 -28.89
C LEU A 23 -14.62 30.01 -28.30
N ILE A 24 -14.48 29.96 -26.97
CA ILE A 24 -14.38 28.69 -26.23
C ILE A 24 -15.48 28.74 -25.17
N PRO A 25 -16.51 27.87 -25.24
CA PRO A 25 -17.51 27.80 -24.18
C PRO A 25 -16.85 27.24 -22.91
N THR A 26 -16.90 28.01 -21.83
CA THR A 26 -16.39 27.69 -20.48
C THR A 26 -17.23 26.63 -19.74
N THR A 27 -17.87 25.68 -20.45
CA THR A 27 -18.79 24.71 -19.84
C THR A 27 -18.24 23.29 -19.70
N MET A 28 -16.98 23.01 -20.06
CA MET A 28 -16.42 21.64 -19.96
C MET A 28 -15.60 21.32 -18.69
N PHE A 29 -15.69 22.13 -17.63
CA PHE A 29 -14.97 21.87 -16.36
C PHE A 29 -15.82 21.87 -15.08
N ARG A 30 -17.15 21.71 -15.20
CA ARG A 30 -18.05 21.54 -14.05
C ARG A 30 -19.07 20.41 -14.29
N SER A 31 -18.66 19.15 -14.17
CA SER A 31 -19.64 18.07 -13.90
C SER A 31 -19.11 16.78 -13.27
N LEU A 32 -17.83 16.70 -12.89
CA LEU A 32 -17.26 15.46 -12.33
C LEU A 32 -17.27 15.32 -10.80
N PHE A 33 -17.85 16.27 -10.06
CA PHE A 33 -17.82 16.25 -8.58
C PHE A 33 -19.16 16.25 -7.83
N LEU A 34 -20.31 16.31 -8.51
CA LEU A 34 -21.61 16.23 -7.84
C LEU A 34 -22.61 15.45 -8.69
N ARG A 35 -22.53 14.12 -8.67
CA ARG A 35 -23.72 13.31 -8.94
C ARG A 35 -24.45 13.11 -7.62
N ASN A 36 -25.47 13.95 -7.43
CA ASN A 36 -26.47 13.78 -6.39
C ASN A 36 -26.97 12.33 -6.39
N ALA A 37 -26.82 11.65 -5.26
CA ALA A 37 -27.54 10.42 -4.98
C ALA A 37 -29.04 10.77 -4.87
N THR A 38 -29.75 10.77 -6.00
CA THR A 38 -31.20 10.83 -5.99
C THR A 38 -31.73 9.46 -5.61
N CYS A 39 -32.09 9.31 -4.34
CA CYS A 39 -32.93 8.21 -3.87
C CYS A 39 -34.26 8.30 -4.63
N ARG A 40 -34.48 7.41 -5.60
CA ARG A 40 -35.77 7.28 -6.29
C ARG A 40 -36.71 6.52 -5.34
N LEU A 41 -37.45 7.26 -4.53
CA LEU A 41 -38.61 6.71 -3.82
C LEU A 41 -39.63 6.24 -4.85
N VAL A 42 -39.74 4.92 -5.01
CA VAL A 42 -40.82 4.31 -5.80
C VAL A 42 -42.13 4.46 -5.03
N LYS A 43 -43.16 4.84 -5.78
CA LYS A 43 -44.50 5.25 -5.33
C LYS A 43 -45.20 4.19 -4.45
N SER A 44 -45.75 4.67 -3.33
CA SER A 44 -46.99 4.26 -2.63
C SER A 44 -47.36 2.77 -2.60
N ALA A 45 -47.25 2.16 -1.41
CA ALA A 45 -47.93 0.92 -1.05
C ALA A 45 -49.46 1.14 -0.89
N PRO A 46 -50.33 0.15 -1.21
CA PRO A 46 -51.76 0.27 -0.94
C PRO A 46 -52.03 0.14 0.57
N ARG A 47 -52.88 1.02 1.09
CA ARG A 47 -53.42 0.96 2.46
C ARG A 47 -54.26 -0.31 2.63
N ALA A 48 -53.80 -1.26 3.44
CA ALA A 48 -54.65 -2.30 4.00
C ALA A 48 -55.30 -1.80 5.30
N ARG A 49 -56.64 -1.79 5.33
CA ARG A 49 -57.46 -1.55 6.54
C ARG A 49 -57.34 -2.74 7.49
N GLY A 50 -57.42 -2.47 8.79
CA GLY A 50 -57.04 -3.41 9.85
C GLY A 50 -57.95 -4.61 10.07
N ARG A 51 -57.40 -5.62 10.75
CA ARG A 51 -58.00 -6.37 11.87
C ARG A 51 -57.03 -7.44 12.41
N ALA A 52 -57.10 -7.63 13.72
CA ALA A 52 -56.68 -8.77 14.54
C ALA A 52 -55.17 -9.05 14.75
N LEU A 53 -54.75 -8.91 16.01
CA LEU A 53 -53.53 -9.47 16.59
C LEU A 53 -53.63 -11.01 16.62
N GLY A 54 -53.02 -11.68 15.64
CA GLY A 54 -52.78 -13.11 15.65
C GLY A 54 -51.32 -13.41 16.02
N LYS A 55 -51.09 -14.29 17.00
CA LYS A 55 -49.77 -14.83 17.34
C LYS A 55 -49.21 -15.58 16.12
N HIS A 56 -48.27 -14.97 15.39
CA HIS A 56 -47.49 -15.68 14.38
C HIS A 56 -46.15 -16.09 14.97
N SER A 57 -46.00 -17.41 15.17
CA SER A 57 -44.69 -18.07 15.25
C SER A 57 -43.89 -17.71 14.00
N TYR A 58 -42.70 -17.13 14.18
CA TYR A 58 -41.75 -16.93 13.09
C TYR A 58 -41.21 -18.29 12.66
N SER A 59 -41.92 -18.91 11.73
CA SER A 59 -41.45 -20.06 10.94
C SER A 59 -40.17 -19.68 10.22
N SER A 60 -39.18 -20.54 10.32
CA SER A 60 -37.89 -20.49 9.62
C SER A 60 -38.04 -20.27 8.12
N GLN A 61 -37.21 -19.38 7.59
CA GLN A 61 -36.74 -19.29 6.20
C GLN A 61 -37.82 -19.22 5.10
N GLN A 62 -38.32 -18.02 4.82
CA GLN A 62 -38.68 -17.66 3.46
C GLN A 62 -37.46 -17.05 2.75
N HIS A 63 -36.88 -17.83 1.84
CA HIS A 63 -35.90 -17.42 0.85
C HIS A 63 -36.47 -16.23 0.04
N ASN A 64 -35.90 -15.03 0.21
CA ASN A 64 -36.24 -13.87 -0.61
C ASN A 64 -35.17 -13.73 -1.73
N PRO A 65 -35.52 -13.89 -3.01
CA PRO A 65 -34.58 -14.09 -4.11
C PRO A 65 -34.13 -12.76 -4.75
N TYR A 66 -33.81 -11.74 -3.96
CA TYR A 66 -33.09 -10.58 -4.49
C TYR A 66 -31.62 -10.94 -4.66
N TYR A 67 -31.32 -11.65 -5.74
CA TYR A 67 -29.97 -11.71 -6.29
C TYR A 67 -29.59 -10.30 -6.75
N PHE A 68 -29.02 -9.49 -5.86
CA PHE A 68 -28.16 -8.40 -6.30
C PHE A 68 -26.94 -9.06 -6.94
N THR A 69 -26.98 -9.28 -8.26
CA THR A 69 -25.78 -9.59 -9.03
C THR A 69 -24.86 -8.39 -8.89
N LEU A 70 -23.81 -8.55 -8.08
CA LEU A 70 -22.77 -7.54 -7.98
C LEU A 70 -22.21 -7.27 -9.38
N PRO A 71 -21.90 -6.01 -9.73
CA PRO A 71 -21.31 -5.71 -11.02
C PRO A 71 -19.99 -6.48 -11.19
N PRO A 72 -19.60 -6.81 -12.43
CA PRO A 72 -18.38 -7.55 -12.68
C PRO A 72 -17.18 -6.81 -12.08
N VAL A 73 -16.29 -7.58 -11.46
CA VAL A 73 -15.04 -7.07 -10.89
C VAL A 73 -14.15 -6.55 -12.02
N ARG A 74 -13.71 -5.29 -11.93
CA ARG A 74 -12.97 -4.62 -13.01
C ARG A 74 -11.48 -4.86 -12.85
N ALA A 75 -10.83 -5.49 -13.83
CA ALA A 75 -9.38 -5.73 -13.74
C ALA A 75 -8.53 -4.49 -14.08
N LEU A 76 -8.75 -3.88 -15.24
CA LEU A 76 -7.81 -2.92 -15.83
C LEU A 76 -7.66 -1.63 -15.01
N GLY A 77 -8.78 -1.02 -14.60
CA GLY A 77 -8.77 0.26 -13.88
C GLY A 77 -8.02 0.20 -12.54
N PRO A 78 -8.37 -0.73 -11.63
CA PRO A 78 -7.63 -1.00 -10.40
C PRO A 78 -6.14 -1.28 -10.63
N THR A 79 -5.81 -2.08 -11.65
CA THR A 79 -4.43 -2.44 -11.98
C THR A 79 -3.60 -1.21 -12.34
N LEU A 80 -4.05 -0.42 -13.32
CA LEU A 80 -3.34 0.81 -13.73
C LEU A 80 -3.21 1.79 -12.57
N TRP A 81 -4.25 1.90 -11.74
CA TRP A 81 -4.23 2.76 -10.57
C TRP A 81 -3.17 2.32 -9.55
N VAL A 82 -3.09 1.02 -9.24
CA VAL A 82 -2.11 0.46 -8.30
C VAL A 82 -0.68 0.65 -8.79
N PHE A 83 -0.38 0.33 -10.06
CA PHE A 83 0.96 0.54 -10.60
C PHE A 83 1.37 2.01 -10.63
N THR A 84 0.44 2.90 -10.98
CA THR A 84 0.69 4.35 -10.95
C THR A 84 0.94 4.84 -9.52
N ALA A 85 0.13 4.40 -8.56
CA ALA A 85 0.27 4.76 -7.15
C ALA A 85 1.60 4.23 -6.58
N ALA A 86 1.93 2.96 -6.81
CA ALA A 86 3.20 2.36 -6.38
C ALA A 86 4.42 3.09 -6.98
N GLY A 87 4.41 3.37 -8.29
CA GLY A 87 5.47 4.15 -8.93
C GLY A 87 5.61 5.56 -8.37
N THR A 88 4.49 6.23 -8.10
CA THR A 88 4.47 7.56 -7.47
C THR A 88 5.04 7.53 -6.05
N ILE A 89 4.68 6.53 -5.26
CA ILE A 89 5.18 6.32 -3.90
C ILE A 89 6.70 6.11 -3.93
N TYR A 90 7.19 5.17 -4.76
CA TYR A 90 8.63 4.91 -4.89
C TYR A 90 9.41 6.15 -5.29
N LEU A 91 8.94 6.86 -6.33
CA LEU A 91 9.62 8.06 -6.81
C LEU A 91 9.61 9.19 -5.77
N SER A 92 8.50 9.38 -5.06
CA SER A 92 8.37 10.43 -4.04
C SER A 92 9.26 10.16 -2.83
N CYS A 93 9.26 8.92 -2.33
CA CYS A 93 10.14 8.51 -1.24
C CYS A 93 11.62 8.62 -1.62
N ALA A 94 11.99 8.19 -2.84
CA ALA A 94 13.35 8.29 -3.34
C ALA A 94 13.79 9.75 -3.50
N ALA A 95 12.95 10.61 -4.07
CA ALA A 95 13.23 12.04 -4.20
C ALA A 95 13.38 12.72 -2.84
N TYR A 96 12.53 12.36 -1.86
CA TYR A 96 12.63 12.87 -0.50
C TYR A 96 13.94 12.47 0.18
N GLU A 97 14.35 11.20 0.08
CA GLU A 97 15.61 10.75 0.66
C GLU A 97 16.82 11.41 -0.03
N VAL A 98 16.83 11.44 -1.36
CA VAL A 98 17.89 12.12 -2.14
C VAL A 98 17.99 13.59 -1.77
N TYR A 99 16.87 14.28 -1.58
CA TYR A 99 16.88 15.66 -1.12
C TYR A 99 17.58 15.78 0.24
N GLN A 100 17.22 14.92 1.21
CA GLN A 100 17.85 14.93 2.53
C GLN A 100 19.36 14.65 2.45
N ASP A 101 19.77 13.68 1.64
CA ASP A 101 21.17 13.30 1.46
C ASP A 101 21.98 14.44 0.83
N VAL A 102 21.43 15.14 -0.17
CA VAL A 102 22.08 16.32 -0.76
C VAL A 102 22.22 17.45 0.26
N GLN A 103 21.18 17.74 1.04
CA GLN A 103 21.23 18.79 2.05
C GLN A 103 22.25 18.45 3.14
N GLU A 104 22.43 17.17 3.46
CA GLU A 104 23.48 16.72 4.37
C GLU A 104 24.87 16.84 3.73
N PHE A 105 25.03 16.42 2.48
CA PHE A 105 26.28 16.55 1.72
C PHE A 105 26.75 18.01 1.68
N LYS A 106 25.83 18.96 1.47
CA LYS A 106 26.12 20.41 1.45
C LYS A 106 26.68 20.95 2.77
N LYS A 107 26.43 20.29 3.91
CA LYS A 107 27.02 20.72 5.20
C LYS A 107 28.50 20.40 5.31
N ARG A 108 28.97 19.36 4.62
CA ARG A 108 30.36 18.88 4.63
C ARG A 108 30.74 18.40 3.23
N PRO A 109 30.93 19.31 2.27
CA PRO A 109 31.17 18.93 0.88
C PRO A 109 32.49 18.19 0.76
N LEU A 110 32.44 16.98 0.19
CA LEU A 110 33.60 16.14 -0.13
C LEU A 110 33.90 16.14 -1.64
N GLY A 111 33.56 17.23 -2.33
CA GLY A 111 33.71 17.40 -3.78
C GLY A 111 32.43 17.89 -4.45
N ASP A 112 32.30 17.63 -5.76
CA ASP A 112 31.13 18.00 -6.53
C ASP A 112 29.87 17.24 -6.10
N VAL A 113 28.71 17.88 -6.24
CA VAL A 113 27.41 17.25 -6.00
C VAL A 113 27.10 16.28 -7.14
N THR A 114 27.60 15.06 -6.99
CA THR A 114 27.32 13.92 -7.87
C THR A 114 26.54 12.86 -7.09
N TYR A 115 25.78 12.02 -7.80
CA TYR A 115 24.99 10.96 -7.14
C TYR A 115 25.87 10.05 -6.28
N ASN A 116 27.03 9.63 -6.81
CA ASN A 116 27.93 8.73 -6.10
C ASN A 116 28.45 9.38 -4.81
N ASN A 117 28.91 10.64 -4.87
CA ASN A 117 29.42 11.34 -3.68
C ASN A 117 28.33 11.52 -2.61
N VAL A 118 27.08 11.79 -3.03
CA VAL A 118 25.94 11.92 -2.12
C VAL A 118 25.58 10.58 -1.48
N ASP A 119 25.59 9.49 -2.26
CA ASP A 119 25.31 8.14 -1.76
C ASP A 119 26.44 7.61 -0.86
N ASP A 120 27.69 7.98 -1.13
CA ASP A 120 28.83 7.67 -0.27
C ASP A 120 28.72 8.35 1.10
N VAL A 121 28.21 9.58 1.17
CA VAL A 121 27.95 10.24 2.47
C VAL A 121 26.85 9.50 3.24
N ARG A 122 25.82 9.00 2.56
CA ARG A 122 24.76 8.18 3.19
C ARG A 122 25.35 6.90 3.79
N THR A 123 26.15 6.15 3.02
CA THR A 123 26.75 4.89 3.50
C THR A 123 27.74 5.12 4.64
N ASN A 124 28.56 6.17 4.55
CA ASN A 124 29.57 6.50 5.57
C ASN A 124 28.98 7.07 6.87
N LYS A 125 27.78 7.68 6.83
CA LYS A 125 27.08 8.13 8.04
C LYS A 125 26.74 6.96 8.99
N GLY A 126 26.82 5.74 8.46
CA GLY A 126 26.39 4.53 9.13
C GLY A 126 24.87 4.51 9.27
N VAL A 127 24.31 3.32 9.18
CA VAL A 127 22.96 3.09 9.68
C VAL A 127 22.99 3.43 11.16
N ARG A 128 22.25 4.45 11.62
CA ARG A 128 22.08 4.68 13.06
C ARG A 128 21.41 3.42 13.64
N GLN A 129 22.23 2.54 14.22
CA GLN A 129 21.75 1.50 15.11
C GLN A 129 21.07 2.21 16.27
N SER A 130 19.76 2.04 16.35
CA SER A 130 18.94 2.59 17.42
C SER A 130 18.76 1.50 18.47
N ALA A 131 18.47 1.89 19.71
CA ALA A 131 18.24 0.97 20.82
C ALA A 131 17.17 -0.10 20.48
N ALA A 132 16.18 0.25 19.65
CA ALA A 132 15.12 -0.67 19.20
C ALA A 132 15.58 -1.70 18.13
N THR A 133 16.76 -1.54 17.53
CA THR A 133 17.40 -2.56 16.69
C THR A 133 18.28 -3.54 17.50
N THR A 134 18.57 -3.23 18.77
CA THR A 134 19.43 -4.04 19.64
C THR A 134 18.66 -4.81 20.72
N GLY A 135 17.47 -4.36 21.10
CA GLY A 135 16.58 -5.02 22.05
C GLY A 135 15.30 -5.51 21.36
N PHE A 136 15.01 -6.81 21.45
CA PHE A 136 13.76 -7.38 20.95
C PHE A 136 12.61 -7.00 21.88
N SER A 137 12.14 -5.76 21.80
CA SER A 137 10.93 -5.33 22.48
C SER A 137 10.01 -4.64 21.49
N PRO A 138 8.87 -5.27 21.13
CA PRO A 138 7.86 -4.69 20.25
C PRO A 138 7.29 -3.35 20.73
N ILE A 139 7.56 -2.97 21.99
CA ILE A 139 7.14 -1.70 22.57
C ILE A 139 8.22 -0.61 22.49
N ASP A 140 9.46 -0.93 22.09
CA ASP A 140 10.58 0.03 22.10
C ASP A 140 10.38 1.20 21.14
N ILE A 141 9.68 0.97 20.01
CA ILE A 141 9.28 2.05 19.10
C ILE A 141 8.35 3.06 19.80
N PHE A 142 7.57 2.62 20.78
CA PHE A 142 6.58 3.44 21.49
C PHE A 142 7.12 4.04 22.80
N THR A 143 8.18 3.47 23.37
CA THR A 143 8.82 3.99 24.61
C THR A 143 10.04 4.85 24.34
N THR A 144 10.71 4.67 23.20
CA THR A 144 11.87 5.48 22.82
C THR A 144 11.42 6.88 22.42
N PRO A 145 12.04 7.96 22.97
CA PRO A 145 11.72 9.32 22.55
C PRO A 145 11.89 9.51 21.04
N TRP A 146 11.02 10.31 20.42
CA TRP A 146 11.03 10.55 18.97
C TRP A 146 12.40 10.97 18.41
N SER A 147 13.18 11.74 19.18
CA SER A 147 14.53 12.16 18.81
C SER A 147 15.55 11.01 18.75
N GLY A 148 15.31 9.94 19.50
CA GLY A 148 16.15 8.74 19.55
C GLY A 148 15.89 7.75 18.41
N LEU A 149 14.72 7.82 17.77
CA LEU A 149 14.35 6.91 16.68
C LEU A 149 15.09 7.23 15.37
N ASN A 150 15.52 6.17 14.67
CA ASN A 150 16.00 6.28 13.29
C ASN A 150 14.82 6.55 12.32
N SER A 151 15.11 6.79 11.04
CA SER A 151 14.08 7.18 10.07
C SER A 151 13.06 6.06 9.79
N ALA A 152 13.49 4.80 9.78
CA ALA A 152 12.60 3.65 9.62
C ALA A 152 11.71 3.40 10.84
N GLU A 153 12.24 3.55 12.05
CA GLU A 153 11.44 3.43 13.28
C GLU A 153 10.38 4.53 13.38
N LYS A 154 10.73 5.76 12.97
CA LYS A 154 9.75 6.86 12.86
C LYS A 154 8.64 6.53 11.89
N MET A 155 8.98 5.94 10.73
CA MET A 155 7.99 5.45 9.77
C MET A 155 7.06 4.42 10.42
N LEU A 156 7.60 3.42 11.11
CA LEU A 156 6.81 2.37 11.76
C LEU A 156 5.89 2.94 12.85
N ALA A 157 6.39 3.87 13.66
CA ALA A 157 5.60 4.59 14.66
C ALA A 157 4.44 5.38 14.00
N ILE A 158 4.72 6.09 12.90
CA ILE A 158 3.70 6.84 12.14
C ILE A 158 2.64 5.89 11.59
N ILE A 159 3.04 4.78 10.96
CA ILE A 159 2.08 3.80 10.41
C ILE A 159 1.23 3.18 11.52
N GLY A 160 1.84 2.80 12.65
CA GLY A 160 1.12 2.31 13.82
C GLY A 160 0.10 3.33 14.34
N GLY A 161 0.54 4.57 14.53
CA GLY A 161 -0.31 5.69 14.96
C GLY A 161 -1.45 5.99 13.98
N LEU A 162 -1.19 5.95 12.68
CA LEU A 162 -2.21 6.13 11.63
C LEU A 162 -3.28 5.03 11.69
N ASN A 163 -2.88 3.77 11.84
CA ASN A 163 -3.83 2.65 11.96
C ASN A 163 -4.71 2.79 13.20
N ILE A 164 -4.13 3.15 14.35
CA ILE A 164 -4.87 3.40 15.59
C ILE A 164 -5.82 4.58 15.43
N GLY A 165 -5.34 5.68 14.84
CA GLY A 165 -6.14 6.89 14.60
C GLY A 165 -7.31 6.66 13.66
N VAL A 166 -7.08 5.96 12.54
CA VAL A 166 -8.14 5.58 11.59
C VAL A 166 -9.16 4.65 12.24
N PHE A 167 -8.72 3.68 13.02
CA PHE A 167 -9.62 2.81 13.77
C PHE A 167 -10.49 3.59 14.76
N GLY A 168 -9.89 4.51 15.54
CA GLY A 168 -10.61 5.39 16.44
C GLY A 168 -11.62 6.28 15.72
N ALA A 169 -11.23 6.89 14.59
CA ALA A 169 -12.10 7.71 13.76
C ALA A 169 -13.30 6.91 13.21
N CYS A 170 -13.08 5.68 12.75
CA CYS A 170 -14.16 4.79 12.30
C CYS A 170 -15.08 4.35 13.46
N ARG A 171 -14.57 4.28 14.69
CA ARG A 171 -15.40 3.98 15.86
C ARG A 171 -16.26 5.16 16.29
N PHE A 172 -15.73 6.37 16.15
CA PHE A 172 -16.46 7.62 16.40
C PHE A 172 -17.49 7.92 15.29
N SER A 173 -17.12 7.69 14.03
CA SER A 173 -17.96 7.88 12.86
C SER A 173 -18.00 6.60 12.03
N PRO A 174 -18.98 5.69 12.26
CA PRO A 174 -19.05 4.41 11.57
C PRO A 174 -19.10 4.52 10.03
N SER A 175 -19.64 5.62 9.50
CA SER A 175 -19.67 5.88 8.06
C SER A 175 -18.28 6.09 7.45
N ALA A 176 -17.29 6.50 8.23
CA ALA A 176 -15.91 6.64 7.78
C ALA A 176 -15.31 5.30 7.33
N THR A 177 -15.80 4.16 7.85
CA THR A 177 -15.37 2.81 7.45
C THR A 177 -15.48 2.58 5.94
N LEU A 178 -16.48 3.20 5.29
CA LEU A 178 -16.71 3.10 3.84
C LEU A 178 -15.56 3.72 3.00
N LEU A 179 -14.67 4.49 3.62
CA LEU A 179 -13.47 5.04 3.01
C LEU A 179 -12.26 4.12 3.18
N PHE A 180 -12.29 3.20 4.14
CA PHE A 180 -11.19 2.31 4.52
C PHE A 180 -11.52 0.83 4.31
N GLU A 181 -12.51 0.54 3.48
CA GLU A 181 -12.82 -0.80 3.02
C GLU A 181 -12.76 -0.85 1.49
N HIS A 182 -12.14 -1.90 0.96
CA HIS A 182 -12.09 -2.16 -0.46
C HIS A 182 -13.14 -3.20 -0.85
N ILE A 183 -14.11 -2.78 -1.64
CA ILE A 183 -15.09 -3.67 -2.26
C ILE A 183 -14.72 -3.80 -3.74
N PRO A 184 -14.27 -4.97 -4.23
CA PRO A 184 -13.79 -5.14 -5.61
C PRO A 184 -14.82 -4.77 -6.69
N ALA A 185 -16.10 -4.93 -6.39
CA ALA A 185 -17.20 -4.52 -7.26
C ALA A 185 -17.39 -2.99 -7.36
N ASN A 186 -16.74 -2.20 -6.49
CA ASN A 186 -16.92 -0.76 -6.41
C ASN A 186 -16.03 0.01 -7.42
N THR A 187 -16.56 1.17 -7.81
CA THR A 187 -15.94 2.37 -8.39
C THR A 187 -14.52 2.73 -7.97
N ARG A 188 -14.32 2.69 -6.65
CA ARG A 188 -13.39 3.57 -5.92
C ARG A 188 -12.00 2.96 -5.81
N ASN A 189 -11.16 3.16 -6.81
CA ASN A 189 -9.79 2.61 -6.80
C ASN A 189 -8.95 3.08 -5.61
N PHE A 190 -9.17 4.29 -5.08
CA PHE A 190 -8.43 4.78 -3.90
C PHE A 190 -8.57 3.88 -2.66
N THR A 191 -9.65 3.09 -2.59
CA THR A 191 -9.85 2.14 -1.49
C THR A 191 -8.84 0.99 -1.50
N LEU A 192 -8.15 0.72 -2.62
CA LEU A 192 -7.02 -0.21 -2.66
C LEU A 192 -5.87 0.26 -1.75
N PHE A 193 -5.71 1.58 -1.61
CA PHE A 193 -4.73 2.20 -0.70
C PHE A 193 -5.30 2.37 0.70
N SER A 194 -6.44 3.05 0.83
CA SER A 194 -6.95 3.39 2.17
C SER A 194 -7.39 2.16 2.96
N SER A 195 -7.79 1.06 2.30
CA SER A 195 -8.11 -0.19 3.01
C SER A 195 -6.96 -0.76 3.83
N MET A 196 -5.71 -0.42 3.51
CA MET A 196 -4.54 -0.79 4.30
C MET A 196 -4.59 -0.26 5.75
N PHE A 197 -5.40 0.79 6.00
CA PHE A 197 -5.51 1.43 7.31
C PHE A 197 -6.81 1.10 8.06
N GLY A 198 -7.79 0.50 7.37
CA GLY A 198 -9.07 0.09 7.97
C GLY A 198 -8.94 -1.18 8.80
N HIS A 199 -9.64 -1.26 9.93
CA HIS A 199 -9.62 -2.45 10.79
C HIS A 199 -11.03 -2.84 11.24
N ALA A 200 -11.38 -4.11 11.07
CA ALA A 200 -12.71 -4.64 11.35
C ALA A 200 -13.07 -4.67 12.86
N GLY A 201 -12.08 -4.62 13.74
CA GLY A 201 -12.27 -4.71 15.18
C GLY A 201 -10.96 -4.63 15.95
N PHE A 202 -11.06 -4.59 17.27
CA PHE A 202 -9.90 -4.44 18.16
C PHE A 202 -8.87 -5.56 17.98
N LEU A 203 -9.28 -6.82 17.96
CA LEU A 203 -8.35 -7.94 17.79
C LEU A 203 -7.64 -7.89 16.43
N HIS A 204 -8.35 -7.49 15.37
CA HIS A 204 -7.75 -7.33 14.05
C HIS A 204 -6.69 -6.21 14.05
N LEU A 205 -6.98 -5.07 14.69
CA LEU A 205 -5.98 -4.01 14.89
C LEU A 205 -4.80 -4.50 15.73
N PHE A 206 -5.07 -5.17 16.85
CA PHE A 206 -4.05 -5.68 17.76
C PHE A 206 -3.05 -6.60 17.04
N PHE A 207 -3.54 -7.63 16.32
CA PHE A 207 -2.65 -8.56 15.63
C PHE A 207 -1.88 -7.89 14.48
N ASN A 208 -2.47 -6.91 13.77
CA ASN A 208 -1.73 -6.14 12.78
C ASN A 208 -0.63 -5.29 13.44
N MET A 209 -0.91 -4.60 14.54
CA MET A 209 0.10 -3.77 15.20
C MET A 209 1.18 -4.64 15.84
N TYR A 210 0.82 -5.82 16.36
CA TYR A 210 1.78 -6.81 16.84
C TYR A 210 2.68 -7.33 15.71
N GLY A 211 2.13 -7.70 14.56
CA GLY A 211 2.93 -8.12 13.40
C GLY A 211 3.83 -6.99 12.89
N LEU A 212 3.32 -5.76 12.83
CA LEU A 212 4.09 -4.58 12.42
C LEU A 212 5.28 -4.33 13.37
N SER A 213 5.08 -4.42 14.69
CA SER A 213 6.15 -4.20 15.67
C SER A 213 7.14 -5.36 15.75
N MET A 214 6.72 -6.58 15.43
CA MET A 214 7.59 -7.76 15.35
C MET A 214 8.51 -7.71 14.12
N PHE A 215 7.95 -7.52 12.93
CA PHE A 215 8.71 -7.63 11.68
C PHE A 215 9.28 -6.30 11.19
N GLY A 216 8.60 -5.18 11.46
CA GLY A 216 8.99 -3.86 10.97
C GLY A 216 10.44 -3.50 11.30
N PRO A 217 10.86 -3.51 12.58
CA PRO A 217 12.23 -3.18 12.98
C PRO A 217 13.29 -4.12 12.41
N GLN A 218 12.99 -5.41 12.37
CA GLN A 218 13.91 -6.43 11.83
C GLN A 218 14.15 -6.20 10.34
N VAL A 219 13.07 -5.99 9.57
CA VAL A 219 13.17 -5.68 8.13
C VAL A 219 13.86 -4.34 7.91
N ALA A 220 13.54 -3.33 8.72
CA ALA A 220 14.18 -2.02 8.66
C ALA A 220 15.70 -2.13 8.80
N GLY A 221 16.19 -2.85 9.81
CA GLY A 221 17.62 -3.04 10.07
C GLY A 221 18.33 -4.02 9.13
N SER A 222 17.61 -4.69 8.24
CA SER A 222 18.20 -5.68 7.34
C SER A 222 19.14 -5.08 6.28
N PRO A 223 20.05 -5.89 5.70
CA PRO A 223 20.92 -5.44 4.60
C PRO A 223 20.15 -4.90 3.39
N THR A 224 18.88 -5.29 3.24
CA THR A 224 17.99 -4.83 2.17
C THR A 224 17.59 -3.36 2.36
N PHE A 225 17.32 -2.92 3.59
CA PHE A 225 16.72 -1.61 3.88
C PHE A 225 17.64 -0.62 4.61
N GLU A 226 18.66 -1.09 5.32
CA GLU A 226 19.69 -0.24 5.96
C GLU A 226 19.12 0.89 6.85
N SER A 227 18.02 0.59 7.56
CA SER A 227 17.18 1.53 8.32
C SER A 227 16.77 2.79 7.55
N SER A 228 16.69 2.73 6.22
CA SER A 228 16.12 3.79 5.41
C SER A 228 14.61 3.83 5.58
N GLY A 229 14.12 4.86 6.28
CA GLY A 229 12.69 5.10 6.42
C GLY A 229 11.98 5.36 5.10
N SER A 230 12.63 6.02 4.14
CA SER A 230 12.05 6.28 2.81
C SER A 230 11.93 5.00 2.00
N HIS A 231 12.97 4.15 2.00
CA HIS A 231 12.95 2.86 1.32
C HIS A 231 11.89 1.94 1.91
N LEU A 232 11.84 1.83 3.25
CA LEU A 232 10.86 1.02 3.94
C LEU A 232 9.44 1.54 3.72
N THR A 233 9.22 2.86 3.71
CA THR A 233 7.93 3.48 3.36
C THR A 233 7.50 3.08 1.97
N ALA A 234 8.40 3.20 0.99
CA ALA A 234 8.10 2.89 -0.40
C ALA A 234 7.71 1.41 -0.56
N PHE A 235 8.46 0.52 0.06
CA PHE A 235 8.18 -0.92 0.07
C PHE A 235 6.85 -1.23 0.76
N TYR A 236 6.64 -0.79 2.01
CA TYR A 236 5.46 -1.11 2.80
C TYR A 236 4.16 -0.66 2.12
N LEU A 237 4.13 0.59 1.62
CA LEU A 237 2.94 1.13 1.00
C LEU A 237 2.66 0.48 -0.36
N SER A 238 3.70 0.23 -1.16
CA SER A 238 3.53 -0.38 -2.48
C SER A 238 3.21 -1.88 -2.40
N SER A 239 3.82 -2.62 -1.48
CA SER A 239 3.50 -4.03 -1.25
C SER A 239 2.10 -4.21 -0.71
N GLY A 240 1.63 -3.31 0.17
CA GLY A 240 0.24 -3.27 0.61
C GLY A 240 -0.75 -2.99 -0.53
N LEU A 241 -0.41 -2.07 -1.45
CA LEU A 241 -1.20 -1.84 -2.67
C LEU A 241 -1.28 -3.08 -3.56
N MET A 242 -0.15 -3.78 -3.74
CA MET A 242 -0.10 -5.03 -4.51
C MET A 242 -0.87 -6.15 -3.81
N ALA A 243 -0.85 -6.23 -2.48
CA ALA A 243 -1.67 -7.14 -1.70
C ALA A 243 -3.16 -6.84 -1.85
N SER A 244 -3.58 -5.57 -1.80
CA SER A 244 -4.95 -5.15 -2.09
C SER A 244 -5.38 -5.51 -3.52
N LEU A 245 -4.46 -5.41 -4.49
CA LEU A 245 -4.71 -5.84 -5.87
C LEU A 245 -4.83 -7.37 -5.98
N ALA A 246 -4.00 -8.12 -5.27
CA ALA A 246 -4.10 -9.58 -5.21
C ALA A 246 -5.43 -10.02 -4.59
N TYR A 247 -5.89 -9.34 -3.52
CA TYR A 247 -7.23 -9.52 -2.97
C TYR A 247 -8.32 -9.25 -4.02
N HIS A 248 -8.21 -8.13 -4.73
CA HIS A 248 -9.16 -7.75 -5.78
C HIS A 248 -9.31 -8.85 -6.82
N PHE A 249 -8.19 -9.38 -7.32
CA PHE A 249 -8.18 -10.48 -8.28
C PHE A 249 -8.63 -11.81 -7.69
N GLY A 250 -8.31 -12.09 -6.43
CA GLY A 250 -8.77 -13.29 -5.73
C GLY A 250 -10.30 -13.40 -5.69
N THR A 251 -11.03 -12.27 -5.70
CA THR A 251 -12.50 -12.29 -5.78
C THR A 251 -13.08 -12.62 -7.16
N ILE A 252 -12.26 -12.63 -8.21
CA ILE A 252 -12.64 -13.08 -9.55
C ILE A 252 -12.62 -14.61 -9.63
N TRP A 253 -11.77 -15.25 -8.82
CA TRP A 253 -11.65 -16.71 -8.81
C TRP A 253 -12.98 -17.35 -8.38
N PRO A 254 -13.51 -18.32 -9.15
CA PRO A 254 -14.82 -18.91 -8.88
C PRO A 254 -14.74 -19.90 -7.70
N ASN A 255 -14.65 -19.37 -6.48
CA ASN A 255 -14.76 -20.16 -5.27
C ASN A 255 -16.19 -20.05 -4.71
N LYS A 256 -16.92 -21.17 -4.70
CA LYS A 256 -18.31 -21.27 -4.18
C LYS A 256 -18.44 -20.86 -2.71
N THR A 257 -17.34 -20.76 -1.97
CA THR A 257 -17.31 -20.35 -0.57
C THR A 257 -16.98 -18.86 -0.36
N HIS A 258 -16.47 -18.15 -1.39
CA HIS A 258 -16.13 -16.74 -1.29
C HIS A 258 -17.35 -15.85 -1.53
N ARG A 259 -17.99 -15.43 -0.44
CA ARG A 259 -18.82 -14.22 -0.47
C ARG A 259 -17.88 -13.02 -0.57
N ILE A 260 -18.10 -12.12 -1.52
CA ILE A 260 -17.35 -10.86 -1.64
C ILE A 260 -17.45 -10.13 -0.30
N SER A 261 -16.37 -10.17 0.46
CA SER A 261 -16.22 -9.43 1.71
C SER A 261 -15.50 -8.12 1.40
N PRO A 262 -15.79 -7.03 2.11
CA PRO A 262 -14.91 -5.88 2.08
C PRO A 262 -13.51 -6.29 2.56
N GLY A 263 -12.48 -5.95 1.79
CA GLY A 263 -11.08 -6.11 2.17
C GLY A 263 -10.60 -4.89 2.95
N LEU A 264 -10.02 -5.10 4.12
CA LEU A 264 -9.44 -4.06 4.97
C LEU A 264 -8.37 -4.67 5.88
N GLY A 265 -7.37 -3.88 6.25
CA GLY A 265 -6.32 -4.24 7.19
C GLY A 265 -4.91 -4.05 6.63
N ALA A 266 -3.98 -3.76 7.54
CA ALA A 266 -2.55 -3.67 7.24
C ALA A 266 -1.90 -5.03 6.93
N SER A 267 -2.60 -6.13 7.21
CA SER A 267 -2.08 -7.50 7.15
C SER A 267 -1.41 -7.86 5.82
N GLY A 268 -1.90 -7.40 4.67
CA GLY A 268 -1.23 -7.63 3.38
C GLY A 268 0.19 -7.03 3.32
N ALA A 269 0.37 -5.80 3.80
CA ALA A 269 1.68 -5.16 3.87
C ALA A 269 2.58 -5.81 4.93
N ILE A 270 2.00 -6.25 6.05
CA ILE A 270 2.71 -6.98 7.11
C ILE A 270 3.17 -8.35 6.61
N MET A 271 2.38 -9.05 5.79
CA MET A 271 2.79 -10.30 5.14
C MET A 271 3.96 -10.08 4.18
N ALA A 272 4.03 -8.91 3.52
CA ALA A 272 5.21 -8.54 2.75
C ALA A 272 6.44 -8.29 3.64
N LEU A 273 6.28 -7.66 4.81
CA LEU A 273 7.35 -7.55 5.81
C LEU A 273 7.81 -8.94 6.29
N LEU A 274 6.87 -9.84 6.59
CA LEU A 274 7.18 -11.22 7.01
C LEU A 274 7.95 -11.97 5.92
N GLY A 275 7.52 -11.88 4.66
CA GLY A 275 8.23 -12.48 3.53
C GLY A 275 9.63 -11.91 3.36
N ALA A 276 9.79 -10.59 3.44
CA ALA A 276 11.11 -9.95 3.38
C ALA A 276 11.99 -10.32 4.58
N TRP A 277 11.43 -10.42 5.78
CA TRP A 277 12.12 -10.85 6.99
C TRP A 277 12.65 -12.27 6.85
N ALA A 278 11.79 -13.22 6.46
CA ALA A 278 12.17 -14.63 6.29
C ALA A 278 13.30 -14.81 5.26
N MET A 279 13.30 -14.01 4.19
CA MET A 279 14.37 -14.04 3.19
C MET A 279 15.69 -13.42 3.68
N ASN A 280 15.65 -12.40 4.54
CA ASN A 280 16.87 -11.81 5.11
C ASN A 280 17.42 -12.63 6.30
N TYR A 281 16.56 -13.39 6.99
CA TYR A 281 16.88 -14.09 8.24
C TYR A 281 16.33 -15.53 8.27
N PRO A 282 16.69 -16.41 7.32
CA PRO A 282 16.05 -17.72 7.13
C PRO A 282 16.15 -18.66 8.35
N HIS A 283 17.22 -18.53 9.14
CA HIS A 283 17.47 -19.35 10.31
C HIS A 283 17.00 -18.71 11.63
N GLN A 284 16.43 -17.51 11.60
CA GLN A 284 15.81 -16.95 12.81
C GLN A 284 14.50 -17.68 13.09
N HIS A 285 14.21 -17.87 14.38
CA HIS A 285 13.03 -18.60 14.80
C HIS A 285 11.83 -17.68 14.99
N ILE A 286 10.67 -18.14 14.53
CA ILE A 286 9.37 -17.50 14.74
C ILE A 286 8.40 -18.48 15.40
N GLY A 287 7.69 -18.01 16.43
CA GLY A 287 6.58 -18.73 17.06
C GLY A 287 5.22 -18.15 16.68
N ILE A 288 4.17 -18.94 16.81
CA ILE A 288 2.80 -18.45 16.77
C ILE A 288 2.43 -18.01 18.18
N MET A 289 1.83 -16.82 18.31
CA MET A 289 1.44 -16.29 19.62
C MET A 289 0.58 -17.31 20.39
N PHE A 290 0.95 -17.58 21.65
CA PHE A 290 0.31 -18.55 22.56
C PHE A 290 0.46 -20.03 22.19
N VAL A 291 1.17 -20.38 21.11
CA VAL A 291 1.49 -21.77 20.77
C VAL A 291 2.94 -22.05 21.20
N PRO A 292 3.18 -23.05 22.08
CA PRO A 292 4.54 -23.43 22.43
C PRO A 292 5.33 -23.91 21.20
N GLY A 293 6.59 -23.50 21.12
CA GLY A 293 7.50 -23.86 20.03
C GLY A 293 7.78 -22.70 19.08
N SER A 294 8.75 -22.92 18.20
CA SER A 294 9.11 -22.00 17.14
C SER A 294 9.64 -22.80 15.96
N LEU A 295 9.50 -22.24 14.75
CA LEU A 295 10.05 -22.79 13.53
C LEU A 295 11.10 -21.81 12.97
N PRO A 296 12.14 -22.30 12.30
CA PRO A 296 12.98 -21.46 11.44
C PRO A 296 12.12 -20.68 10.44
N ALA A 297 12.53 -19.45 10.11
CA ALA A 297 11.78 -18.56 9.25
C ALA A 297 11.52 -19.14 7.86
N GLU A 298 12.48 -19.90 7.32
CA GLU A 298 12.34 -20.58 6.04
C GLU A 298 11.23 -21.66 6.04
N GLU A 299 11.15 -22.44 7.11
CA GLU A 299 10.08 -23.44 7.29
C GLU A 299 8.73 -22.76 7.50
N ALA A 300 8.69 -21.75 8.37
CA ALA A 300 7.49 -20.96 8.63
C ALA A 300 6.97 -20.29 7.35
N LEU A 301 7.88 -19.78 6.50
CA LEU A 301 7.54 -19.19 5.20
C LEU A 301 6.89 -20.22 4.27
N LEU A 302 7.42 -21.44 4.19
CA LEU A 302 6.84 -22.52 3.38
C LEU A 302 5.45 -22.92 3.87
N VAL A 303 5.29 -23.09 5.19
CA VAL A 303 3.99 -23.41 5.81
C VAL A 303 2.98 -22.30 5.53
N LEU A 304 3.38 -21.04 5.72
CA LEU A 304 2.51 -19.89 5.50
C LEU A 304 2.13 -19.75 4.02
N LEU A 305 3.09 -19.94 3.11
CA LEU A 305 2.84 -19.92 1.67
C LEU A 305 1.81 -21.00 1.27
N ALA A 306 1.96 -22.22 1.79
CA ALA A 306 1.02 -23.31 1.54
C ALA A 306 -0.36 -23.01 2.13
N PHE A 307 -0.42 -22.50 3.36
CA PHE A 307 -1.65 -22.13 4.04
C PHE A 307 -2.42 -21.03 3.30
N GLU A 308 -1.76 -19.94 2.91
CA GLU A 308 -2.38 -18.82 2.20
C GLU A 308 -2.79 -19.21 0.77
N THR A 309 -2.00 -20.06 0.11
CA THR A 309 -2.36 -20.63 -1.20
C THR A 309 -3.62 -21.48 -1.10
N TRP A 310 -3.68 -22.40 -0.13
CA TRP A 310 -4.86 -23.21 0.13
C TRP A 310 -6.08 -22.34 0.45
N GLY A 311 -5.93 -21.37 1.34
CA GLY A 311 -6.97 -20.41 1.70
C GLY A 311 -7.49 -19.59 0.53
N THR A 312 -6.60 -19.22 -0.42
CA THR A 312 -6.95 -18.43 -1.60
C THR A 312 -7.76 -19.24 -2.63
N PHE A 313 -7.32 -20.45 -2.95
CA PHE A 313 -7.90 -21.21 -4.07
C PHE A 313 -9.00 -22.20 -3.65
N ILE A 314 -8.95 -22.69 -2.41
CA ILE A 314 -9.84 -23.74 -1.89
C ILE A 314 -10.69 -23.17 -0.75
N GLY A 315 -10.07 -22.53 0.23
CA GLY A 315 -10.73 -21.92 1.39
C GLY A 315 -11.05 -22.91 2.52
N PHE A 316 -11.45 -22.37 3.67
CA PHE A 316 -11.64 -23.13 4.93
C PHE A 316 -13.11 -23.20 5.39
N GLY A 317 -14.05 -23.37 4.45
CA GLY A 317 -15.46 -23.65 4.79
C GLY A 317 -16.17 -22.56 5.64
N GLY A 318 -15.65 -21.33 5.66
CA GLY A 318 -16.21 -20.21 6.43
C GLY A 318 -15.67 -20.03 7.85
N LEU A 319 -14.84 -20.94 8.36
CA LEU A 319 -14.23 -20.84 9.70
C LEU A 319 -13.12 -19.78 9.74
N LEU A 320 -12.29 -19.72 8.69
CA LEU A 320 -11.18 -18.76 8.56
C LEU A 320 -11.42 -17.85 7.36
N ARG A 321 -12.28 -16.85 7.52
CA ARG A 321 -12.60 -15.87 6.46
C ARG A 321 -11.59 -14.72 6.45
N TRP A 322 -10.32 -15.06 6.22
CA TRP A 322 -9.26 -14.08 6.10
C TRP A 322 -9.08 -13.63 4.65
N ALA A 323 -8.38 -12.53 4.46
CA ALA A 323 -8.05 -12.01 3.13
C ALA A 323 -6.86 -12.80 2.53
N HIS A 324 -6.99 -14.12 2.40
CA HIS A 324 -5.89 -15.02 2.02
C HIS A 324 -5.18 -14.60 0.73
N ALA A 325 -5.92 -14.15 -0.28
CA ALA A 325 -5.34 -13.63 -1.52
C ALA A 325 -4.48 -12.37 -1.29
N ALA A 326 -4.87 -11.51 -0.34
CA ALA A 326 -4.07 -10.35 0.06
C ALA A 326 -2.80 -10.78 0.79
N HIS A 327 -2.92 -11.74 1.71
CA HIS A 327 -1.81 -12.28 2.49
C HIS A 327 -0.79 -12.98 1.58
N LEU A 328 -1.25 -13.84 0.68
CA LEU A 328 -0.44 -14.50 -0.34
C LEU A 328 0.26 -13.48 -1.25
N GLY A 329 -0.48 -12.51 -1.77
CA GLY A 329 0.07 -11.46 -2.64
C GLY A 329 1.14 -10.63 -1.94
N GLY A 330 0.87 -10.21 -0.70
CA GLY A 330 1.85 -9.50 0.13
C GLY A 330 3.10 -10.33 0.38
N LEU A 331 2.94 -11.57 0.82
CA LEU A 331 4.03 -12.50 1.10
C LEU A 331 4.95 -12.70 -0.11
N LEU A 332 4.36 -12.97 -1.29
CA LEU A 332 5.10 -13.14 -2.54
C LEU A 332 5.83 -11.88 -2.97
N VAL A 333 5.23 -10.69 -2.78
CA VAL A 333 5.91 -9.42 -3.05
C VAL A 333 7.10 -9.22 -2.14
N GLY A 334 6.98 -9.53 -0.84
CA GLY A 334 8.08 -9.46 0.11
C GLY A 334 9.24 -10.40 -0.24
N VAL A 335 8.91 -11.67 -0.50
CA VAL A 335 9.88 -12.68 -0.93
C VAL A 335 10.57 -12.25 -2.21
N GLY A 336 9.81 -11.88 -3.24
CA GLY A 336 10.34 -11.44 -4.52
C GLY A 336 11.22 -10.19 -4.42
N TYR A 337 10.86 -9.25 -3.55
CA TYR A 337 11.63 -8.02 -3.37
C TYR A 337 13.05 -8.32 -2.85
N VAL A 338 13.20 -9.24 -1.90
CA VAL A 338 14.52 -9.63 -1.38
C VAL A 338 15.24 -10.57 -2.35
N GLN A 339 14.55 -11.59 -2.86
CA GLN A 339 15.10 -12.59 -3.77
C GLN A 339 15.69 -11.97 -5.04
N PHE A 340 15.06 -10.92 -5.58
CA PHE A 340 15.51 -10.24 -6.80
C PHE A 340 16.32 -8.97 -6.54
N ASP A 341 16.86 -8.81 -5.32
CA ASP A 341 17.72 -7.68 -4.95
C ASP A 341 17.04 -6.32 -5.22
N GLY A 342 15.86 -6.13 -4.63
CA GLY A 342 15.05 -4.93 -4.78
C GLY A 342 15.77 -3.65 -4.36
N LYS A 343 16.76 -3.75 -3.46
CA LYS A 343 17.65 -2.65 -3.12
C LYS A 343 18.42 -2.15 -4.34
N ASN A 344 19.22 -3.02 -4.98
CA ASN A 344 20.09 -2.57 -6.08
C ASN A 344 19.36 -2.50 -7.42
N ARG A 345 18.25 -3.23 -7.60
CA ARG A 345 17.52 -3.28 -8.88
C ARG A 345 16.28 -2.39 -8.95
N VAL A 346 15.72 -1.98 -7.81
CA VAL A 346 14.54 -1.09 -7.78
C VAL A 346 14.84 0.21 -7.06
N TRP A 347 15.33 0.14 -5.83
CA TRP A 347 15.49 1.34 -4.99
C TRP A 347 16.61 2.26 -5.47
N GLN A 348 17.83 1.73 -5.63
CA GLN A 348 18.99 2.53 -6.05
C GLN A 348 18.82 3.16 -7.45
N PRO A 349 18.30 2.45 -8.47
CA PRO A 349 17.98 3.06 -9.76
C PRO A 349 16.94 4.18 -9.65
N THR A 350 15.92 4.01 -8.79
CA THR A 350 14.87 5.02 -8.57
C THR A 350 15.46 6.28 -7.90
N ARG A 351 16.33 6.13 -6.90
CA ARG A 351 17.08 7.24 -6.29
C ARG A 351 17.95 7.97 -7.30
N LYS A 352 18.74 7.24 -8.08
CA LYS A 352 19.57 7.82 -9.14
C LYS A 352 18.75 8.58 -10.17
N PHE A 353 17.60 8.02 -10.58
CA PHE A 353 16.67 8.70 -11.46
C PHE A 353 16.13 9.99 -10.83
N ALA A 354 15.67 9.94 -9.58
CA ALA A 354 15.18 11.11 -8.84
C ALA A 354 16.23 12.21 -8.74
N PHE A 355 17.47 11.88 -8.35
CA PHE A 355 18.61 12.80 -8.32
C PHE A 355 18.80 13.52 -9.66
N ASN A 356 18.83 12.76 -10.76
CA ASN A 356 19.04 13.33 -12.09
C ASN A 356 17.90 14.28 -12.49
N GLN A 357 16.65 13.94 -12.18
CA GLN A 357 15.51 14.83 -12.47
C GLN A 357 15.55 16.09 -11.59
N MET A 358 15.83 15.95 -10.30
CA MET A 358 15.91 17.08 -9.38
C MET A 358 17.04 18.04 -9.78
N ARG A 359 18.20 17.52 -10.17
CA ARG A 359 19.32 18.33 -10.71
C ARG A 359 18.92 19.04 -12.00
N ARG A 360 18.24 18.36 -12.93
CA ARG A 360 17.76 18.97 -14.18
C ARG A 360 16.76 20.11 -13.93
N LEU A 361 15.97 20.00 -12.87
CA LEU A 361 14.98 21.01 -12.47
C LEU A 361 15.55 22.09 -11.53
N ASN A 362 16.86 22.09 -11.27
CA ASN A 362 17.53 22.99 -10.32
C ASN A 362 16.93 22.97 -8.90
N LEU A 363 16.45 21.79 -8.45
CA LEU A 363 15.91 21.59 -7.10
C LEU A 363 17.00 21.25 -6.06
N ILE A 364 18.17 20.79 -6.52
CA ILE A 364 19.32 20.39 -5.70
C ILE A 364 20.63 20.94 -6.23
#